data_AF-A0A969KIB1-F1
#
_entry.id   AF-A0A969KIB1-F1
#
_cell.length_a   1.000
_cell.length_b   1.000
_cell.length_c   1.000
_cell.angle_alpha   90.00
_cell.angle_beta   90.00
_cell.angle_gamma   90.00
#
_symmetry.space_group_name_H-M   'P 1'
#
loop_
_entity.id
_entity.type
_entity.pdbx_description
1 polymer ?
#
loop_
_entity_poly.entity_id
_entity_poly.type
_entity_poly.pdbx_seq_one_letter_code
_entity_poly.pdbx_strand_id
1 'polypeptide(L)'
;MKQYVLTFLSVAISTFLLAQTPSNSTVLPCGTAPVKSEWLKRYQANPAAFDQYSRNQNTLYAGMTLHVVGSDAGVGYISFNDLMEGFCDLNTDMAQADIQFFIQGDILFIDSSGWNNHATVIQGAEMMFANNVPNTLNCYVVADPAGNAGYNLPYAGIALTKSGASGGGHVWSHEVGHNLSIQHPFLGWEGKTYNYGNPTPTTVTYDYTYFKDTLIVDTLIIDTAFVELTDGSNCTFAADGFCDTSPDYLSSGGWQCNAQGLSNTLQKDPNGVDFRSDATNIMAYSSDACVVSISPQQIAAMRAYLQTERSAYLFNQNPMRDTITATANMLNPIAGQIEQYDYVELEWESVPNATHYVVQVSRLNSFSFIEYNALTSDTSLIVTNLQNQKIIFGE
;
A
#
# COMPACT_ATOMS: atom_id res chain seq x y z
N MET A 1 54.87 57.79 -0.79
CA MET A 1 55.40 56.53 -0.24
C MET A 1 54.72 56.22 1.08
N LYS A 2 53.82 55.24 1.08
CA LYS A 2 53.47 54.34 2.19
C LYS A 2 52.43 53.35 1.63
N GLN A 3 52.92 52.16 1.29
CA GLN A 3 52.13 51.01 0.84
C GLN A 3 51.37 50.46 2.05
N TYR A 4 50.07 50.22 1.88
CA TYR A 4 49.30 49.40 2.82
C TYR A 4 49.10 48.03 2.20
N VAL A 5 49.73 47.03 2.81
CA VAL A 5 49.58 45.61 2.48
C VAL A 5 48.25 45.15 3.07
N LEU A 6 47.32 44.71 2.23
CA LEU A 6 46.10 44.01 2.64
C LEU A 6 46.45 42.54 2.87
N THR A 7 46.53 42.13 4.13
CA THR A 7 46.65 40.71 4.50
C THR A 7 45.25 40.10 4.52
N PHE A 8 44.94 39.22 3.56
CA PHE A 8 43.71 38.43 3.56
C PHE A 8 43.80 37.35 4.66
N LEU A 9 43.00 37.47 5.70
CA LEU A 9 42.80 36.44 6.71
C LEU A 9 41.71 35.48 6.20
N SER A 10 42.10 34.34 5.64
CA SER A 10 41.20 33.27 5.25
C SER A 10 40.64 32.58 6.51
N VAL A 11 39.45 33.01 6.94
CA VAL A 11 38.67 32.29 7.96
C VAL A 11 38.11 31.03 7.29
N ALA A 12 38.69 29.88 7.63
CA ALA A 12 38.11 28.59 7.32
C ALA A 12 36.82 28.42 8.14
N ILE A 13 35.67 28.65 7.51
CA ILE A 13 34.36 28.34 8.07
C ILE A 13 34.21 26.83 7.98
N SER A 14 34.50 26.14 9.09
CA SER A 14 34.16 24.74 9.28
C SER A 14 32.64 24.62 9.26
N THR A 15 32.07 24.22 8.12
CA THR A 15 30.67 23.81 8.05
C THR A 15 30.52 22.54 8.87
N PHE A 16 30.04 22.67 10.10
CA PHE A 16 29.46 21.55 10.83
C PHE A 16 28.25 21.06 10.02
N LEU A 17 28.47 20.02 9.22
CA LEU A 17 27.41 19.14 8.75
C LEU A 17 26.78 18.54 10.01
N LEU A 18 25.72 19.19 10.49
CA LEU A 18 24.75 18.52 11.36
C LEU A 18 24.15 17.43 10.47
N ALA A 19 24.59 16.19 10.70
CA ALA A 19 23.87 15.03 10.25
C ALA A 19 22.44 15.21 10.77
N GLN A 20 21.51 15.43 9.85
CA GLN A 20 20.10 15.38 10.16
C GLN A 20 19.86 13.94 10.61
N THR A 21 19.59 13.75 11.90
CA THR A 21 18.98 12.51 12.37
C THR A 21 17.79 12.26 11.45
N PRO A 22 17.69 11.10 10.80
CA PRO A 22 16.48 10.76 10.06
C PRO A 22 15.31 11.02 10.99
N SER A 23 14.34 11.80 10.53
CA SER A 23 13.05 11.86 11.23
C SER A 23 12.60 10.42 11.36
N ASN A 24 12.37 9.94 12.59
CA ASN A 24 11.60 8.73 12.81
C ASN A 24 10.23 8.98 12.14
N SER A 25 10.07 8.55 10.90
CA SER A 25 8.75 8.32 10.35
C SER A 25 8.09 7.36 11.33
N THR A 26 7.03 7.83 11.96
CA THR A 26 6.20 6.98 12.80
C THR A 26 5.61 5.96 11.85
N VAL A 27 6.15 4.74 11.83
CA VAL A 27 5.61 3.67 11.00
C VAL A 27 4.23 3.35 11.56
N LEU A 28 3.20 3.70 10.79
CA LEU A 28 1.82 3.46 11.18
C LEU A 28 1.56 1.95 11.15
N PRO A 29 0.84 1.40 12.14
CA PRO A 29 0.52 -0.02 12.16
C PRO A 29 -0.48 -0.38 11.05
N CYS A 30 -0.60 -1.66 10.72
CA CYS A 30 -1.76 -2.15 9.97
C CYS A 30 -2.95 -2.37 10.93
N GLY A 31 -4.13 -1.93 10.48
CA GLY A 31 -5.39 -2.02 11.22
C GLY A 31 -6.23 -3.24 10.84
N THR A 32 -5.67 -4.21 10.12
CA THR A 32 -6.35 -5.48 9.82
C THR A 32 -6.39 -6.36 11.06
N ALA A 33 -7.51 -7.05 11.26
CA ALA A 33 -7.67 -8.02 12.33
C ALA A 33 -6.61 -9.15 12.25
N PRO A 34 -5.85 -9.44 13.32
CA PRO A 34 -4.82 -10.47 13.31
C PRO A 34 -5.42 -11.87 13.52
N VAL A 35 -6.30 -12.28 12.61
CA VAL A 35 -7.09 -13.52 12.76
C VAL A 35 -7.10 -14.32 11.47
N LYS A 36 -6.79 -15.60 11.60
CA LYS A 36 -6.96 -16.56 10.50
C LYS A 36 -8.44 -16.78 10.23
N SER A 37 -8.87 -16.52 8.99
CA SER A 37 -10.23 -16.82 8.54
C SER A 37 -10.52 -18.33 8.67
N GLU A 38 -11.79 -18.70 8.81
CA GLU A 38 -12.20 -20.12 8.80
C GLU A 38 -11.82 -20.80 7.47
N TRP A 39 -11.80 -20.03 6.38
CA TRP A 39 -11.28 -20.51 5.12
C TRP A 39 -9.80 -20.85 5.20
N LEU A 40 -8.96 -19.96 5.76
CA LEU A 40 -7.52 -20.17 5.84
C LEU A 40 -7.21 -21.40 6.69
N LYS A 41 -7.88 -21.55 7.83
CA LYS A 41 -7.76 -22.74 8.68
C LYS A 41 -8.10 -24.02 7.91
N ARG A 42 -9.18 -24.00 7.10
CA ARG A 42 -9.58 -25.13 6.25
C ARG A 42 -8.57 -25.41 5.13
N TYR A 43 -8.03 -24.38 4.51
CA TYR A 43 -6.98 -24.49 3.49
C TYR A 43 -5.72 -25.13 4.08
N GLN A 44 -5.23 -24.62 5.22
CA GLN A 44 -4.04 -25.13 5.91
C GLN A 44 -4.18 -26.57 6.38
N ALA A 45 -5.39 -26.98 6.78
CA ALA A 45 -5.67 -28.36 7.15
C ALA A 45 -5.60 -29.36 5.98
N ASN A 46 -5.82 -28.91 4.73
CA ASN A 46 -5.73 -29.75 3.53
C ASN A 46 -5.43 -28.94 2.26
N PRO A 47 -4.18 -28.46 2.07
CA PRO A 47 -3.83 -27.62 0.92
C PRO A 47 -4.01 -28.35 -0.42
N ALA A 48 -3.83 -29.68 -0.42
CA ALA A 48 -3.98 -30.53 -1.61
C ALA A 48 -5.40 -30.48 -2.20
N ALA A 49 -6.43 -30.20 -1.40
CA ALA A 49 -7.80 -30.00 -1.90
C ALA A 49 -7.94 -28.77 -2.82
N PHE A 50 -6.95 -27.87 -2.81
CA PHE A 50 -6.94 -26.63 -3.58
C PHE A 50 -5.88 -26.61 -4.68
N ASP A 51 -5.18 -27.72 -4.93
CA ASP A 51 -4.07 -27.83 -5.90
C ASP A 51 -4.45 -27.34 -7.31
N GLN A 52 -5.71 -27.53 -7.71
CA GLN A 52 -6.24 -27.08 -9.01
C GLN A 52 -6.23 -25.54 -9.15
N TYR A 53 -6.28 -24.80 -8.04
CA TYR A 53 -6.28 -23.34 -8.01
C TYR A 53 -4.89 -22.77 -7.74
N SER A 54 -4.14 -23.39 -6.83
CA SER A 54 -2.85 -22.89 -6.37
C SER A 54 -1.70 -23.10 -7.35
N ARG A 55 -1.76 -24.14 -8.20
CA ARG A 55 -0.65 -24.52 -9.11
C ARG A 55 -0.86 -24.14 -10.58
N ASN A 56 -1.99 -23.52 -10.92
CA ASN A 56 -2.20 -23.02 -12.28
C ASN A 56 -1.24 -21.84 -12.52
N GLN A 57 -0.51 -21.82 -13.64
CA GLN A 57 0.45 -20.73 -14.00
C GLN A 57 -0.18 -19.63 -14.87
N ASN A 58 -1.49 -19.64 -15.04
CA ASN A 58 -2.15 -18.55 -15.75
C ASN A 58 -2.25 -17.32 -14.85
N THR A 59 -1.94 -16.16 -15.43
CA THR A 59 -2.20 -14.85 -14.81
C THR A 59 -3.69 -14.70 -14.52
N LEU A 60 -4.03 -14.40 -13.27
CA LEU A 60 -5.37 -14.05 -12.83
C LEU A 60 -5.53 -12.53 -12.91
N TYR A 61 -6.47 -12.06 -13.73
CA TYR A 61 -6.76 -10.64 -13.84
C TYR A 61 -7.84 -10.26 -12.82
N ALA A 62 -7.47 -9.50 -11.80
CA ALA A 62 -8.38 -9.10 -10.72
C ALA A 62 -8.79 -7.64 -10.89
N GLY A 63 -10.10 -7.40 -11.05
CA GLY A 63 -10.65 -6.05 -11.17
C GLY A 63 -10.64 -5.33 -9.82
N MET A 64 -10.06 -4.14 -9.79
CA MET A 64 -10.01 -3.27 -8.61
C MET A 64 -10.72 -1.95 -8.90
N THR A 65 -11.56 -1.49 -7.97
CA THR A 65 -12.13 -0.14 -8.02
C THR A 65 -11.40 0.74 -7.02
N LEU A 66 -10.93 1.90 -7.50
CA LEU A 66 -10.22 2.89 -6.69
C LEU A 66 -11.17 4.01 -6.28
N HIS A 67 -11.26 4.25 -4.98
CA HIS A 67 -12.00 5.35 -4.38
C HIS A 67 -11.02 6.32 -3.73
N VAL A 68 -10.95 7.54 -4.22
CA VAL A 68 -10.04 8.58 -3.75
C VAL A 68 -10.80 9.61 -2.93
N VAL A 69 -10.46 9.74 -1.66
CA VAL A 69 -11.25 10.53 -0.70
C VAL A 69 -10.54 11.84 -0.35
N GLY A 70 -11.29 12.94 -0.46
CA GLY A 70 -10.86 14.30 -0.17
C GLY A 70 -11.69 14.93 0.93
N SER A 71 -11.41 16.21 1.21
CA SER A 71 -12.25 17.02 2.11
C SER A 71 -13.62 17.32 1.48
N ASP A 72 -14.57 17.80 2.29
CA ASP A 72 -15.90 18.23 1.82
C ASP A 72 -15.82 19.38 0.80
N ALA A 73 -14.68 20.07 0.72
CA ALA A 73 -14.42 21.14 -0.23
C ALA A 73 -13.87 20.63 -1.59
N GLY A 74 -13.81 19.32 -1.80
CA GLY A 74 -13.31 18.73 -3.04
C GLY A 74 -11.80 18.90 -3.23
N VAL A 75 -11.03 18.95 -2.14
CA VAL A 75 -9.58 19.16 -2.17
C VAL A 75 -8.84 18.18 -1.27
N GLY A 76 -7.53 18.04 -1.51
CA GLY A 76 -6.62 17.27 -0.68
C GLY A 76 -6.61 15.77 -1.00
N TYR A 77 -7.00 15.37 -2.21
CA TYR A 77 -6.83 14.00 -2.72
C TYR A 77 -5.35 13.63 -2.90
N ILE A 78 -5.07 12.34 -3.04
CA ILE A 78 -3.75 11.88 -3.54
C ILE A 78 -3.55 12.39 -4.98
N SER A 79 -2.31 12.67 -5.38
CA SER A 79 -2.02 12.97 -6.78
C SER A 79 -2.19 11.71 -7.64
N PHE A 80 -2.59 11.87 -8.89
CA PHE A 80 -2.75 10.71 -9.78
C PHE A 80 -1.41 9.99 -10.04
N ASN A 81 -0.30 10.74 -10.14
CA ASN A 81 1.03 10.16 -10.34
C ASN A 81 1.40 9.25 -9.17
N ASP A 82 1.27 9.73 -7.94
CA ASP A 82 1.57 8.92 -6.75
C ASP A 82 0.69 7.66 -6.70
N LEU A 83 -0.61 7.82 -7.00
CA LEU A 83 -1.57 6.71 -7.01
C LEU A 83 -1.22 5.65 -8.06
N MET A 84 -0.81 6.06 -9.27
CA MET A 84 -0.44 5.13 -10.33
C MET A 84 0.91 4.47 -10.08
N GLU A 85 1.87 5.20 -9.52
CA GLU A 85 3.14 4.61 -9.08
C GLU A 85 2.89 3.51 -8.04
N GLY A 86 2.08 3.79 -7.00
CA GLY A 86 1.71 2.78 -6.00
C GLY A 86 0.94 1.60 -6.60
N PHE A 87 0.07 1.84 -7.59
CA PHE A 87 -0.63 0.76 -8.30
C PHE A 87 0.31 -0.09 -9.18
N CYS A 88 1.38 0.49 -9.72
CA CYS A 88 2.42 -0.23 -10.44
C CYS A 88 3.28 -1.07 -9.48
N ASP A 89 3.62 -0.52 -8.31
CA ASP A 89 4.35 -1.25 -7.27
C ASP A 89 3.55 -2.46 -6.78
N LEU A 90 2.24 -2.28 -6.54
CA LEU A 90 1.32 -3.40 -6.23
C LEU A 90 1.41 -4.52 -7.27
N ASN A 91 1.35 -4.18 -8.56
CA ASN A 91 1.41 -5.19 -9.62
C ASN A 91 2.80 -5.83 -9.74
N THR A 92 3.87 -5.07 -9.44
CA THR A 92 5.24 -5.58 -9.39
C THR A 92 5.38 -6.62 -8.28
N ASP A 93 4.87 -6.32 -7.09
CA ASP A 93 4.90 -7.21 -5.93
C ASP A 93 4.05 -8.48 -6.17
N MET A 94 2.91 -8.33 -6.85
CA MET A 94 1.96 -9.43 -7.09
C MET A 94 2.30 -10.27 -8.33
N ALA A 95 3.27 -9.85 -9.14
CA ALA A 95 3.71 -10.58 -10.33
C ALA A 95 4.19 -11.99 -9.99
N GLN A 96 4.89 -12.18 -8.86
CA GLN A 96 5.33 -13.50 -8.39
C GLN A 96 4.17 -14.46 -8.10
N ALA A 97 2.97 -13.92 -7.85
CA ALA A 97 1.77 -14.69 -7.57
C ALA A 97 0.94 -14.99 -8.83
N ASP A 98 1.39 -14.57 -10.02
CA ASP A 98 0.61 -14.59 -11.26
C ASP A 98 -0.78 -13.95 -11.06
N ILE A 99 -0.84 -12.85 -10.32
CA ILE A 99 -2.03 -12.02 -10.13
C ILE A 99 -1.72 -10.64 -10.65
N GLN A 100 -2.52 -10.17 -11.61
CA GLN A 100 -2.43 -8.82 -12.15
C GLN A 100 -3.72 -8.07 -11.82
N PHE A 101 -3.57 -6.96 -11.11
CA PHE A 101 -4.67 -6.05 -10.83
C PHE A 101 -4.82 -5.06 -11.97
N PHE A 102 -6.06 -4.73 -12.30
CA PHE A 102 -6.37 -3.65 -13.23
C PHE A 102 -7.50 -2.79 -12.68
N ILE A 103 -7.50 -1.51 -13.03
CA ILE A 103 -8.56 -0.59 -12.62
C ILE A 103 -9.82 -0.91 -13.42
N GLN A 104 -10.87 -1.33 -12.74
CA GLN A 104 -12.16 -1.69 -13.32
C GLN A 104 -13.09 -0.48 -13.22
N GLY A 105 -13.38 0.14 -14.37
CA GLY A 105 -14.15 1.37 -14.46
C GLY A 105 -13.30 2.61 -14.19
N ASP A 106 -13.94 3.69 -13.78
CA ASP A 106 -13.28 4.96 -13.48
C ASP A 106 -12.74 4.98 -12.05
N ILE A 107 -11.80 5.90 -11.78
CA ILE A 107 -11.41 6.25 -10.41
C ILE A 107 -12.52 7.13 -9.82
N LEU A 108 -13.06 6.72 -8.68
CA LEU A 108 -14.19 7.37 -8.04
C LEU A 108 -13.70 8.35 -6.97
N PHE A 109 -14.15 9.61 -7.03
CA PHE A 109 -13.79 10.64 -6.05
C PHE A 109 -14.92 10.83 -5.04
N ILE A 110 -14.55 10.94 -3.76
CA ILE A 110 -15.51 11.11 -2.66
C ILE A 110 -15.11 12.32 -1.81
N ASP A 111 -16.06 13.24 -1.63
CA ASP A 111 -15.87 14.49 -0.89
C ASP A 111 -16.45 14.32 0.51
N SER A 112 -15.60 13.94 1.46
CA SER A 112 -16.02 13.72 2.82
C SER A 112 -14.85 13.88 3.78
N SER A 113 -14.78 15.00 4.49
CA SER A 113 -13.73 15.21 5.51
C SER A 113 -13.78 14.13 6.59
N GLY A 114 -14.99 13.68 6.94
CA GLY A 114 -15.23 12.64 7.95
C GLY A 114 -14.75 11.25 7.54
N TRP A 115 -14.96 10.85 6.28
CA TRP A 115 -14.42 9.59 5.78
C TRP A 115 -12.94 9.67 5.43
N ASN A 116 -12.47 10.83 4.96
CA ASN A 116 -11.06 11.06 4.66
C ASN A 116 -10.18 11.01 5.93
N ASN A 117 -10.72 11.35 7.09
CA ASN A 117 -10.04 11.30 8.40
C ASN A 117 -10.95 10.63 9.43
N HIS A 118 -11.19 9.33 9.25
CA HIS A 118 -12.08 8.60 10.15
C HIS A 118 -11.32 8.08 11.36
N ALA A 119 -11.93 8.14 12.54
CA ALA A 119 -11.29 7.79 13.81
C ALA A 119 -11.33 6.28 14.11
N THR A 120 -12.20 5.53 13.42
CA THR A 120 -12.41 4.10 13.68
C THR A 120 -12.59 3.31 12.40
N VAL A 121 -12.17 2.05 12.40
CA VAL A 121 -12.42 1.11 11.29
C VAL A 121 -13.90 0.92 10.99
N ILE A 122 -14.79 1.15 11.97
CA ILE A 122 -16.25 1.08 11.80
C ILE A 122 -16.75 2.20 10.86
N GLN A 123 -16.28 3.43 11.07
CA GLN A 123 -16.60 4.54 10.15
C GLN A 123 -16.05 4.29 8.74
N GLY A 124 -14.90 3.63 8.66
CA GLY A 124 -14.37 3.10 7.41
C GLY A 124 -15.30 2.07 6.74
N ALA A 125 -15.83 1.13 7.51
CA ALA A 125 -16.79 0.15 7.02
C ALA A 125 -18.08 0.82 6.49
N GLU A 126 -18.58 1.86 7.17
CA GLU A 126 -19.74 2.65 6.70
C GLU A 126 -19.48 3.28 5.33
N MET A 127 -18.30 3.88 5.14
CA MET A 127 -17.87 4.41 3.83
C MET A 127 -17.85 3.30 2.77
N MET A 128 -17.26 2.14 3.08
CA MET A 128 -17.18 1.03 2.15
C MET A 128 -18.57 0.49 1.78
N PHE A 129 -19.46 0.28 2.74
CA PHE A 129 -20.82 -0.19 2.47
C PHE A 129 -21.65 0.80 1.64
N ALA A 130 -21.41 2.09 1.79
CA ALA A 130 -22.10 3.12 1.02
C ALA A 130 -21.63 3.21 -0.45
N ASN A 131 -20.36 2.86 -0.72
CA ASN A 131 -19.72 3.19 -2.00
C ASN A 131 -19.17 1.98 -2.76
N ASN A 132 -19.14 0.78 -2.17
CA ASN A 132 -18.55 -0.39 -2.81
C ASN A 132 -19.19 -0.69 -4.17
N VAL A 133 -18.34 -0.89 -5.17
CA VAL A 133 -18.73 -1.37 -6.49
C VAL A 133 -18.75 -2.91 -6.48
N PRO A 134 -19.85 -3.56 -6.88
CA PRO A 134 -19.93 -5.02 -6.92
C PRO A 134 -18.89 -5.64 -7.86
N ASN A 135 -18.46 -6.86 -7.54
CA ASN A 135 -17.54 -7.68 -8.35
C ASN A 135 -16.12 -7.09 -8.53
N THR A 136 -15.70 -6.16 -7.67
CA THR A 136 -14.34 -5.63 -7.67
C THR A 136 -13.75 -5.67 -6.26
N LEU A 137 -12.42 -5.70 -6.19
CA LEU A 137 -11.72 -5.34 -4.97
C LEU A 137 -11.82 -3.82 -4.81
N ASN A 138 -12.55 -3.36 -3.80
CA ASN A 138 -12.70 -1.94 -3.53
C ASN A 138 -11.57 -1.45 -2.63
N CYS A 139 -10.85 -0.42 -3.07
CA CYS A 139 -9.74 0.18 -2.36
C CYS A 139 -9.97 1.68 -2.18
N TYR A 140 -9.88 2.15 -0.94
CA TYR A 140 -10.14 3.53 -0.54
C TYR A 140 -8.83 4.21 -0.12
N VAL A 141 -8.53 5.36 -0.71
CA VAL A 141 -7.34 6.15 -0.39
C VAL A 141 -7.75 7.38 0.39
N VAL A 142 -7.40 7.41 1.67
CA VAL A 142 -7.83 8.42 2.66
C VAL A 142 -6.61 9.09 3.31
N ALA A 143 -6.80 10.22 3.98
CA ALA A 143 -5.72 10.88 4.71
C ALA A 143 -5.33 10.12 5.98
N ASP A 144 -6.29 9.70 6.79
CA ASP A 144 -6.06 9.00 8.06
C ASP A 144 -7.10 7.86 8.24
N PRO A 145 -6.68 6.60 8.03
CA PRO A 145 -7.54 5.43 8.20
C PRO A 145 -7.48 4.92 9.66
N ALA A 146 -8.06 5.67 10.58
CA ALA A 146 -8.10 5.34 12.01
C ALA A 146 -6.72 5.17 12.67
N GLY A 147 -5.73 5.96 12.26
CA GLY A 147 -4.36 5.96 12.78
C GLY A 147 -3.47 4.85 12.22
N ASN A 148 -3.90 4.16 11.16
CA ASN A 148 -3.19 3.03 10.56
C ASN A 148 -2.51 3.44 9.24
N ALA A 149 -1.56 2.63 8.75
CA ALA A 149 -1.04 2.77 7.38
C ALA A 149 -2.09 2.35 6.36
N GLY A 150 -2.85 1.32 6.72
CA GLY A 150 -3.96 0.76 6.00
C GLY A 150 -4.67 -0.32 6.83
N TYR A 151 -5.77 -0.82 6.31
CA TYR A 151 -6.44 -2.01 6.81
C TYR A 151 -7.31 -2.64 5.72
N ASN A 152 -7.54 -3.95 5.85
CA ASN A 152 -8.49 -4.72 5.09
C ASN A 152 -9.63 -5.20 6.00
N LEU A 153 -10.87 -4.95 5.56
CA LEU A 153 -12.07 -5.54 6.12
C LEU A 153 -12.56 -6.65 5.18
N PRO A 154 -12.47 -7.94 5.57
CA PRO A 154 -12.80 -9.05 4.67
C PRO A 154 -14.23 -9.05 4.08
N TYR A 155 -15.15 -8.31 4.68
CA TYR A 155 -16.54 -8.21 4.22
C TYR A 155 -16.83 -6.90 3.47
N ALA A 156 -15.85 -5.99 3.35
CA ALA A 156 -16.06 -4.66 2.79
C ALA A 156 -15.00 -4.28 1.76
N GLY A 157 -13.74 -4.05 2.16
CA GLY A 157 -12.71 -3.55 1.25
C GLY A 157 -11.42 -3.17 1.98
N ILE A 158 -10.55 -2.46 1.26
CA ILE A 158 -9.26 -1.97 1.77
C ILE A 158 -9.34 -0.46 1.96
N ALA A 159 -8.78 0.07 3.05
CA ALA A 159 -8.47 1.49 3.19
C ALA A 159 -6.96 1.67 3.37
N LEU A 160 -6.40 2.69 2.73
CA LEU A 160 -4.99 3.04 2.76
C LEU A 160 -4.84 4.53 3.07
N THR A 161 -3.76 4.87 3.78
CA THR A 161 -3.26 6.25 3.77
C THR A 161 -2.86 6.64 2.34
N LYS A 162 -2.91 7.95 2.04
CA LYS A 162 -2.37 8.50 0.78
C LYS A 162 -0.92 8.06 0.55
N SER A 163 -0.09 8.11 1.59
CA SER A 163 1.30 7.62 1.51
C SER A 163 1.38 6.11 1.27
N GLY A 164 0.52 5.30 1.88
CA GLY A 164 0.52 3.85 1.68
C GLY A 164 0.02 3.41 0.30
N ALA A 165 -0.72 4.28 -0.39
CA ALA A 165 -1.13 4.11 -1.79
C ALA A 165 -0.20 4.82 -2.79
N SER A 166 0.86 5.50 -2.31
CA SER A 166 1.86 6.15 -3.16
C SER A 166 2.99 5.17 -3.51
N GLY A 167 3.77 5.51 -4.53
CA GLY A 167 4.95 4.72 -4.92
C GLY A 167 6.03 4.64 -3.84
N GLY A 168 6.85 3.58 -3.91
CA GLY A 168 8.04 3.38 -3.09
C GLY A 168 7.81 2.66 -1.76
N GLY A 169 6.64 2.05 -1.55
CA GLY A 169 6.33 1.26 -0.34
C GLY A 169 5.42 0.07 -0.62
N HIS A 170 5.29 -0.83 0.35
CA HIS A 170 4.59 -2.11 0.17
C HIS A 170 3.26 -2.22 0.92
N VAL A 171 2.76 -1.12 1.49
CA VAL A 171 1.53 -1.09 2.29
C VAL A 171 0.32 -1.57 1.49
N TRP A 172 0.20 -1.16 0.22
CA TRP A 172 -0.89 -1.64 -0.63
C TRP A 172 -0.86 -3.15 -0.82
N SER A 173 0.31 -3.69 -1.18
CA SER A 173 0.52 -5.13 -1.35
C SER A 173 0.25 -5.92 -0.07
N HIS A 174 0.63 -5.35 1.08
CA HIS A 174 0.37 -5.91 2.40
C HIS A 174 -1.15 -6.04 2.69
N GLU A 175 -1.93 -4.98 2.49
CA GLU A 175 -3.37 -5.05 2.71
C GLU A 175 -4.09 -5.93 1.68
N VAL A 176 -3.58 -6.01 0.44
CA VAL A 176 -4.06 -6.97 -0.56
C VAL A 176 -3.78 -8.41 -0.14
N GLY A 177 -2.61 -8.68 0.47
CA GLY A 177 -2.31 -9.98 1.07
C GLY A 177 -3.38 -10.39 2.09
N HIS A 178 -3.73 -9.49 3.00
CA HIS A 178 -4.83 -9.70 3.94
C HIS A 178 -6.19 -9.90 3.26
N ASN A 179 -6.50 -9.13 2.21
CA ASN A 179 -7.73 -9.32 1.44
C ASN A 179 -7.81 -10.70 0.78
N LEU A 180 -6.64 -11.24 0.40
CA LEU A 180 -6.43 -12.58 -0.13
C LEU A 180 -6.12 -13.63 0.97
N SER A 181 -6.54 -13.32 2.20
CA SER A 181 -6.60 -14.20 3.37
C SER A 181 -5.28 -14.54 4.07
N ILE A 182 -4.10 -14.09 3.60
CA ILE A 182 -2.85 -14.36 4.31
C ILE A 182 -2.67 -13.41 5.52
N GLN A 183 -1.84 -13.82 6.48
CA GLN A 183 -1.67 -13.16 7.76
C GLN A 183 -0.20 -12.82 8.01
N HIS A 184 0.06 -11.98 9.02
CA HIS A 184 1.41 -11.66 9.47
C HIS A 184 2.14 -12.92 9.97
N PRO A 185 3.42 -13.14 9.59
CA PRO A 185 4.25 -14.21 10.16
C PRO A 185 4.40 -14.10 11.69
N PHE A 186 4.17 -12.90 12.23
CA PHE A 186 4.14 -12.63 13.66
C PHE A 186 2.75 -12.72 14.30
N LEU A 187 1.78 -13.36 13.65
CA LEU A 187 0.40 -13.42 14.15
C LEU A 187 0.34 -13.83 15.63
N GLY A 188 -0.34 -13.00 16.42
CA GLY A 188 -0.47 -13.09 17.86
C GLY A 188 0.49 -12.19 18.63
N TRP A 189 1.51 -11.60 18.00
CA TRP A 189 2.43 -10.65 18.63
C TRP A 189 2.01 -9.19 18.47
N GLU A 190 0.93 -8.90 17.75
CA GLU A 190 0.43 -7.55 17.49
C GLU A 190 0.27 -6.75 18.79
N GLY A 191 0.81 -5.53 18.79
CA GLY A 191 0.77 -4.64 19.96
C GLY A 191 1.66 -5.07 21.13
N LYS A 192 2.50 -6.11 20.98
CA LYS A 192 3.41 -6.58 22.03
C LYS A 192 4.86 -6.26 21.70
N THR A 193 5.65 -6.02 22.74
CA THR A 193 7.09 -5.85 22.62
C THR A 193 7.79 -7.15 23.00
N TYR A 194 8.47 -7.78 22.04
CA TYR A 194 9.31 -8.93 22.32
C TYR A 194 10.51 -8.56 23.21
N ASN A 195 10.86 -9.45 24.14
CA ASN A 195 12.00 -9.26 25.03
C ASN A 195 12.83 -10.55 25.12
N TYR A 196 14.02 -10.52 24.53
CA TYR A 196 14.97 -11.63 24.50
C TYR A 196 15.39 -12.14 25.89
N GLY A 197 15.36 -11.28 26.92
CA GLY A 197 15.73 -11.65 28.28
C GLY A 197 14.72 -12.55 29.00
N ASN A 198 13.49 -12.64 28.48
CA ASN A 198 12.43 -13.47 29.04
C ASN A 198 12.30 -14.78 28.26
N PRO A 199 12.00 -15.91 28.91
CA PRO A 199 11.62 -17.13 28.20
C PRO A 199 10.42 -16.86 27.29
N THR A 200 10.57 -17.21 26.01
CA THR A 200 9.48 -17.06 25.03
C THR A 200 8.34 -18.01 25.37
N PRO A 201 7.10 -17.53 25.52
CA PRO A 201 5.97 -18.39 25.84
C PRO A 201 5.62 -19.30 24.64
N THR A 202 5.01 -20.45 24.90
CA THR A 202 4.53 -21.34 23.83
C THR A 202 3.28 -20.82 23.12
N THR A 203 2.58 -19.86 23.73
CA THR A 203 1.35 -19.25 23.22
C THR A 203 1.27 -17.78 23.56
N VAL A 204 0.59 -17.00 22.71
CA VAL A 204 0.36 -15.56 22.90
C VAL A 204 -1.12 -15.22 22.63
N THR A 205 -1.71 -14.34 23.45
CA THR A 205 -3.13 -13.97 23.34
C THR A 205 -3.35 -12.70 22.54
N TYR A 206 -4.26 -12.67 21.59
CA TYR A 206 -4.54 -11.46 20.80
C TYR A 206 -6.02 -11.12 20.85
N ASP A 207 -6.31 -9.81 20.81
CA ASP A 207 -7.66 -9.25 20.85
C ASP A 207 -8.06 -8.81 19.45
N TYR A 208 -9.18 -9.33 18.95
CA TYR A 208 -9.80 -8.90 17.69
C TYR A 208 -11.28 -8.55 17.87
N THR A 209 -11.68 -8.16 19.08
CA THR A 209 -13.06 -7.82 19.44
C THR A 209 -13.74 -6.89 18.44
N TYR A 210 -13.01 -5.88 17.95
CA TYR A 210 -13.54 -4.86 17.05
C TYR A 210 -13.80 -5.34 15.61
N PHE A 211 -13.42 -6.58 15.27
CA PHE A 211 -13.39 -7.05 13.87
C PHE A 211 -14.32 -8.22 13.56
N LYS A 212 -15.11 -8.70 14.54
CA LYS A 212 -16.16 -9.68 14.22
C LYS A 212 -17.40 -8.99 13.65
N ASP A 213 -17.88 -9.55 12.55
CA ASP A 213 -19.23 -9.34 12.02
C ASP A 213 -20.26 -9.96 12.97
N THR A 214 -20.48 -9.29 14.10
CA THR A 214 -21.58 -9.61 15.00
C THR A 214 -22.34 -8.34 15.31
N LEU A 215 -23.66 -8.39 15.11
CA LEU A 215 -24.68 -7.45 15.63
C LEU A 215 -24.67 -7.29 17.17
N ILE A 216 -23.66 -7.81 17.86
CA ILE A 216 -23.46 -7.79 19.30
C ILE A 216 -22.15 -7.03 19.55
N VAL A 217 -22.29 -5.82 20.06
CA VAL A 217 -21.22 -4.81 20.18
C VAL A 217 -20.33 -5.05 21.42
N ASP A 218 -20.48 -6.16 22.15
CA ASP A 218 -19.97 -6.18 23.54
C ASP A 218 -19.59 -7.58 24.07
N THR A 219 -18.72 -8.32 23.37
CA THR A 219 -17.98 -9.41 23.99
C THR A 219 -16.52 -9.30 23.62
N LEU A 220 -15.64 -9.03 24.60
CA LEU A 220 -14.20 -9.14 24.46
C LEU A 220 -13.83 -10.52 23.89
N ILE A 221 -13.24 -10.55 22.70
CA ILE A 221 -12.77 -11.76 22.02
C ILE A 221 -11.26 -11.80 22.09
N ILE A 222 -10.78 -12.56 23.08
CA ILE A 222 -9.37 -12.92 23.20
C ILE A 222 -9.21 -14.33 22.66
N ASP A 223 -8.32 -14.50 21.71
CA ASP A 223 -7.93 -15.80 21.17
C ASP A 223 -6.43 -16.02 21.39
N THR A 224 -5.95 -17.22 21.05
CA THR A 224 -4.60 -17.66 21.37
C THR A 224 -3.91 -18.18 20.12
N ALA A 225 -2.75 -17.62 19.80
CA ALA A 225 -1.86 -18.14 18.78
C ALA A 225 -0.77 -18.98 19.44
N PHE A 226 -0.42 -20.11 18.82
CA PHE A 226 0.81 -20.81 19.15
C PHE A 226 1.99 -20.03 18.59
N VAL A 227 3.06 -19.92 19.37
CA VAL A 227 4.32 -19.31 18.93
C VAL A 227 5.07 -20.31 18.05
N GLU A 228 5.41 -19.90 16.84
CA GLU A 228 6.10 -20.76 15.88
C GLU A 228 7.52 -21.12 16.34
N LEU A 229 7.89 -22.38 16.18
CA LEU A 229 9.19 -22.94 16.53
C LEU A 229 10.13 -22.92 15.33
N THR A 230 11.41 -22.69 15.59
CA THR A 230 12.45 -22.64 14.55
C THR A 230 12.68 -23.97 13.83
N ASP A 231 12.29 -25.09 14.45
CA ASP A 231 12.39 -26.43 13.87
C ASP A 231 11.22 -26.80 12.95
N GLY A 232 10.23 -25.90 12.80
CA GLY A 232 9.05 -26.12 11.95
C GLY A 232 8.07 -27.18 12.49
N SER A 233 8.23 -27.67 13.72
CA SER A 233 7.37 -28.72 14.26
C SER A 233 5.90 -28.30 14.43
N ASN A 234 5.62 -27.00 14.47
CA ASN A 234 4.27 -26.43 14.59
C ASN A 234 3.89 -25.39 13.52
N CYS A 235 4.70 -25.21 12.47
CA CYS A 235 4.49 -24.18 11.44
C CYS A 235 3.15 -24.28 10.69
N THR A 236 2.54 -25.47 10.64
CA THR A 236 1.24 -25.67 9.97
C THR A 236 0.05 -25.04 10.72
N PHE A 237 0.22 -24.61 11.97
CA PHE A 237 -0.87 -24.05 12.78
C PHE A 237 -0.47 -22.89 13.69
N ALA A 238 0.81 -22.75 14.05
CA ALA A 238 1.34 -21.58 14.76
C ALA A 238 1.36 -20.34 13.86
N ALA A 239 1.30 -19.16 14.47
CA ALA A 239 1.33 -17.86 13.77
C ALA A 239 0.48 -17.83 12.47
N ASP A 240 1.08 -17.46 11.33
CA ASP A 240 0.41 -17.36 10.02
C ASP A 240 -0.03 -18.73 9.47
N GLY A 241 0.57 -19.83 9.92
CA GLY A 241 0.27 -21.21 9.53
C GLY A 241 0.91 -21.65 8.21
N PHE A 242 2.03 -21.04 7.81
CA PHE A 242 2.82 -21.45 6.65
C PHE A 242 4.20 -21.95 7.08
N CYS A 243 4.71 -22.98 6.42
CA CYS A 243 5.99 -23.62 6.81
C CYS A 243 7.20 -23.13 6.01
N ASP A 244 6.99 -22.27 5.03
CA ASP A 244 8.03 -21.59 4.25
C ASP A 244 8.15 -20.10 4.61
N THR A 245 7.38 -19.63 5.59
CA THR A 245 7.68 -18.44 6.38
C THR A 245 8.46 -18.87 7.62
N SER A 246 9.43 -18.08 8.03
CA SER A 246 10.16 -18.33 9.28
C SER A 246 9.43 -17.66 10.45
N PRO A 247 9.61 -18.14 11.69
CA PRO A 247 9.07 -17.47 12.86
C PRO A 247 9.42 -15.98 12.89
N ASP A 248 8.48 -15.14 13.32
CA ASP A 248 8.69 -13.71 13.56
C ASP A 248 7.98 -13.28 14.84
N TYR A 249 8.68 -12.63 15.77
CA TYR A 249 8.07 -12.09 17.00
C TYR A 249 8.14 -10.55 17.04
N LEU A 250 8.54 -9.90 15.94
CA LEU A 250 8.72 -8.46 15.83
C LEU A 250 7.48 -7.79 15.19
N SER A 251 6.50 -7.46 16.02
CA SER A 251 5.27 -6.76 15.59
C SER A 251 5.36 -5.23 15.67
N SER A 252 6.53 -4.68 16.00
CA SER A 252 6.73 -3.22 16.02
C SER A 252 7.17 -2.75 14.64
N GLY A 253 6.29 -2.08 13.90
CA GLY A 253 6.51 -1.61 12.53
C GLY A 253 7.84 -0.88 12.29
N GLY A 254 8.42 -1.09 11.11
CA GLY A 254 9.58 -0.36 10.60
C GLY A 254 10.95 -0.89 11.03
N TRP A 255 11.01 -2.11 11.54
CA TRP A 255 12.29 -2.67 11.99
C TRP A 255 13.24 -2.91 10.81
N GLN A 256 14.53 -2.66 11.04
CA GLN A 256 15.56 -2.67 9.99
C GLN A 256 16.15 -4.08 9.79
N CYS A 257 16.52 -4.40 8.56
CA CYS A 257 17.21 -5.64 8.21
C CYS A 257 18.71 -5.45 8.00
N ASN A 258 19.45 -6.56 8.02
CA ASN A 258 20.85 -6.63 7.61
C ASN A 258 20.98 -6.97 6.11
N ALA A 259 22.22 -7.07 5.62
CA ALA A 259 22.51 -7.38 4.22
C ALA A 259 22.02 -8.77 3.76
N GLN A 260 21.62 -9.64 4.69
CA GLN A 260 21.05 -10.96 4.42
C GLN A 260 19.52 -10.95 4.41
N GLY A 261 18.88 -9.78 4.54
CA GLY A 261 17.42 -9.69 4.61
C GLY A 261 16.85 -10.19 5.95
N LEU A 262 17.65 -10.24 7.01
CA LEU A 262 17.21 -10.69 8.34
C LEU A 262 17.15 -9.53 9.33
N SER A 263 16.27 -9.63 10.32
CA SER A 263 16.15 -8.61 11.36
C SER A 263 17.46 -8.41 12.15
N ASN A 264 17.76 -7.17 12.51
CA ASN A 264 18.92 -6.85 13.35
C ASN A 264 18.72 -7.28 14.82
N THR A 265 17.51 -7.64 15.21
CA THR A 265 17.16 -8.12 16.56
C THR A 265 17.30 -9.63 16.64
N LEU A 266 18.06 -10.12 17.63
CA LEU A 266 18.13 -11.56 17.92
C LEU A 266 16.88 -11.97 18.71
N GLN A 267 16.27 -13.09 18.33
CA GLN A 267 15.12 -13.68 19.02
C GLN A 267 15.44 -15.11 19.41
N LYS A 268 14.65 -15.64 20.33
CA LYS A 268 14.79 -16.98 20.88
C LYS A 268 13.42 -17.64 20.90
N ASP A 269 13.30 -18.83 20.33
CA ASP A 269 12.04 -19.56 20.32
C ASP A 269 11.72 -20.19 21.70
N PRO A 270 10.51 -20.73 21.92
CA PRO A 270 10.15 -21.43 23.16
C PRO A 270 11.08 -22.58 23.59
N ASN A 271 11.82 -23.19 22.66
CA ASN A 271 12.80 -24.25 22.94
C ASN A 271 14.20 -23.69 23.26
N GLY A 272 14.36 -22.37 23.24
CA GLY A 272 15.61 -21.69 23.55
C GLY A 272 16.54 -21.52 22.35
N VAL A 273 16.07 -21.81 21.14
CA VAL A 273 16.87 -21.74 19.90
C VAL A 273 16.89 -20.30 19.38
N ASP A 274 18.09 -19.80 19.09
CA ASP A 274 18.28 -18.44 18.58
C ASP A 274 18.00 -18.34 17.08
N PHE A 275 17.30 -17.29 16.67
CA PHE A 275 17.00 -16.98 15.28
C PHE A 275 16.81 -15.47 15.03
N ARG A 276 16.60 -15.09 13.76
CA ARG A 276 16.27 -13.73 13.30
C ARG A 276 15.11 -13.82 12.32
N SER A 277 14.15 -12.88 12.40
CA SER A 277 13.01 -12.83 11.48
C SER A 277 13.47 -12.54 10.06
N ASP A 278 12.76 -13.12 9.10
CA ASP A 278 12.88 -12.77 7.69
C ASP A 278 12.20 -11.42 7.41
N ALA A 279 12.97 -10.48 6.85
CA ALA A 279 12.53 -9.13 6.53
C ALA A 279 12.01 -8.98 5.09
N THR A 280 12.11 -10.03 4.30
CA THR A 280 11.80 -9.99 2.87
C THR A 280 10.32 -10.19 2.58
N ASN A 281 9.57 -10.73 3.53
CA ASN A 281 8.16 -11.03 3.38
C ASN A 281 7.29 -9.75 3.43
N ILE A 282 6.43 -9.55 2.45
CA ILE A 282 5.49 -8.40 2.40
C ILE A 282 4.54 -8.35 3.61
N MET A 283 4.25 -9.49 4.23
CA MET A 283 3.42 -9.55 5.44
C MET A 283 4.21 -9.32 6.74
N ALA A 284 5.53 -9.11 6.67
CA ALA A 284 6.32 -8.69 7.83
C ALA A 284 6.20 -7.18 8.07
N TYR A 285 6.63 -6.73 9.25
CA TYR A 285 6.64 -5.32 9.66
C TYR A 285 8.04 -4.70 9.56
N SER A 286 8.89 -5.28 8.72
CA SER A 286 10.17 -4.71 8.34
C SER A 286 10.00 -3.40 7.58
N SER A 287 11.08 -2.62 7.53
CA SER A 287 11.17 -1.45 6.67
C SER A 287 10.94 -1.81 5.20
N ASP A 288 10.27 -0.94 4.42
CA ASP A 288 10.03 -1.16 2.99
C ASP A 288 11.30 -1.50 2.20
N ALA A 289 12.45 -0.90 2.57
CA ALA A 289 13.75 -1.19 1.97
C ALA A 289 14.22 -2.65 2.07
N CYS A 290 13.59 -3.48 2.90
CA CYS A 290 13.90 -4.88 3.11
C CYS A 290 12.95 -5.83 2.38
N VAL A 291 11.73 -5.36 2.13
CA VAL A 291 10.61 -6.18 1.65
C VAL A 291 10.75 -6.42 0.15
N VAL A 292 10.64 -7.68 -0.27
CA VAL A 292 10.85 -8.04 -1.68
C VAL A 292 10.00 -9.23 -2.17
N SER A 293 9.28 -9.96 -1.32
CA SER A 293 8.64 -11.22 -1.73
C SER A 293 7.42 -11.64 -0.91
N ILE A 294 6.67 -12.60 -1.46
CA ILE A 294 5.61 -13.36 -0.79
C ILE A 294 6.02 -14.83 -0.88
N SER A 295 5.88 -15.60 0.20
CA SER A 295 6.31 -17.01 0.19
C SER A 295 5.47 -17.87 -0.77
N PRO A 296 6.02 -18.96 -1.32
CA PRO A 296 5.28 -19.89 -2.18
C PRO A 296 3.96 -20.42 -1.58
N GLN A 297 3.91 -20.76 -0.29
CA GLN A 297 2.65 -21.24 0.32
C GLN A 297 1.65 -20.11 0.54
N GLN A 298 2.11 -18.89 0.85
CA GLN A 298 1.24 -17.71 0.88
C GLN A 298 0.66 -17.43 -0.51
N ILE A 299 1.48 -17.45 -1.58
CA ILE A 299 1.03 -17.32 -2.97
C ILE A 299 -0.02 -18.37 -3.32
N ALA A 300 0.25 -19.64 -2.98
CA ALA A 300 -0.68 -20.73 -3.21
C ALA A 300 -2.04 -20.51 -2.53
N ALA A 301 -2.02 -20.01 -1.27
CA ALA A 301 -3.22 -19.67 -0.52
C ALA A 301 -3.96 -18.47 -1.14
N MET A 302 -3.25 -17.38 -1.48
CA MET A 302 -3.84 -16.21 -2.12
C MET A 302 -4.55 -16.56 -3.43
N ARG A 303 -3.91 -17.35 -4.29
CA ARG A 303 -4.48 -17.81 -5.57
C ARG A 303 -5.71 -18.69 -5.36
N ALA A 304 -5.66 -19.60 -4.38
CA ALA A 304 -6.80 -20.44 -4.04
C ALA A 304 -7.96 -19.62 -3.48
N TYR A 305 -7.70 -18.66 -2.60
CA TYR A 305 -8.71 -17.78 -2.03
C TYR A 305 -9.35 -16.90 -3.11
N LEU A 306 -8.53 -16.32 -3.99
CA LEU A 306 -9.00 -15.48 -5.09
C LEU A 306 -10.00 -16.23 -5.99
N GLN A 307 -9.73 -17.49 -6.29
CA GLN A 307 -10.58 -18.30 -7.18
C GLN A 307 -11.77 -18.95 -6.48
N THR A 308 -11.74 -19.13 -5.16
CA THR A 308 -12.81 -19.83 -4.42
C THR A 308 -13.76 -18.89 -3.67
N GLU A 309 -13.22 -17.88 -2.99
CA GLU A 309 -13.99 -16.98 -2.13
C GLU A 309 -14.11 -15.56 -2.72
N ARG A 310 -13.20 -15.17 -3.63
CA ARG A 310 -13.20 -13.86 -4.32
C ARG A 310 -13.36 -13.96 -5.83
N SER A 311 -13.97 -15.02 -6.34
CA SER A 311 -14.09 -15.26 -7.77
C SER A 311 -14.83 -14.13 -8.51
N ALA A 312 -15.62 -13.32 -7.80
CA ALA A 312 -16.26 -12.13 -8.33
C ALA A 312 -15.25 -11.09 -8.86
N TYR A 313 -14.05 -10.97 -8.26
CA TYR A 313 -12.99 -10.08 -8.75
C TYR A 313 -12.44 -10.52 -10.11
N LEU A 314 -12.64 -11.80 -10.44
CA LEU A 314 -12.22 -12.41 -11.69
C LEU A 314 -13.30 -12.33 -12.78
N PHE A 315 -14.36 -11.52 -12.58
CA PHE A 315 -15.45 -11.40 -13.55
C PHE A 315 -14.98 -10.98 -14.95
N ASN A 316 -14.02 -10.06 -15.04
CA ASN A 316 -13.46 -9.59 -16.30
C ASN A 316 -12.01 -10.09 -16.48
N GLN A 317 -11.84 -11.12 -17.30
CA GLN A 317 -10.54 -11.74 -17.62
C GLN A 317 -9.90 -11.23 -18.91
N ASN A 318 -10.50 -10.24 -19.57
CA ASN A 318 -9.96 -9.63 -20.79
C ASN A 318 -9.69 -8.13 -20.57
N PRO A 319 -8.83 -7.75 -19.60
CA PRO A 319 -8.46 -6.35 -19.46
C PRO A 319 -7.72 -5.88 -20.72
N MET A 320 -7.73 -4.57 -20.95
CA MET A 320 -6.90 -3.97 -22.00
C MET A 320 -5.43 -4.22 -21.67
N ARG A 321 -4.69 -4.84 -22.59
CA ARG A 321 -3.29 -5.26 -22.40
C ARG A 321 -2.30 -4.53 -23.30
N ASP A 322 -2.81 -3.70 -24.20
CA ASP A 322 -1.96 -3.06 -25.19
C ASP A 322 -1.18 -1.93 -24.52
N THR A 323 0.15 -1.99 -24.66
CA THR A 323 1.04 -0.98 -24.09
C THR A 323 0.86 0.35 -24.80
N ILE A 324 0.87 1.42 -24.01
CA ILE A 324 0.95 2.79 -24.52
C ILE A 324 2.43 3.07 -24.81
N THR A 325 2.80 3.12 -26.09
CA THR A 325 4.21 3.30 -26.51
C THR A 325 4.52 4.69 -27.04
N ALA A 326 3.51 5.55 -27.17
CA ALA A 326 3.65 6.90 -27.68
C ALA A 326 3.32 7.92 -26.58
N THR A 327 3.96 9.07 -26.64
CA THR A 327 3.65 10.23 -25.79
C THR A 327 2.58 11.08 -26.48
N ALA A 328 1.71 11.72 -25.69
CA ALA A 328 0.78 12.69 -26.22
C ALA A 328 1.55 13.90 -26.76
N ASN A 329 1.18 14.37 -27.96
CA ASN A 329 1.73 15.59 -28.52
C ASN A 329 0.76 16.75 -28.23
N MET A 330 1.23 17.76 -27.50
CA MET A 330 0.44 18.96 -27.23
C MET A 330 0.21 19.76 -28.51
N LEU A 331 -1.06 20.06 -28.79
CA LEU A 331 -1.54 20.90 -29.89
C LEU A 331 -1.76 22.34 -29.42
N ASN A 332 -2.24 22.54 -28.18
CA ASN A 332 -2.49 23.86 -27.58
C ASN A 332 -2.19 23.84 -26.07
N PRO A 333 -1.59 24.90 -25.48
CA PRO A 333 -1.07 26.12 -26.10
C PRO A 333 0.15 25.88 -26.97
N ILE A 334 0.28 26.67 -28.04
CA ILE A 334 1.50 26.65 -28.86
C ILE A 334 2.69 27.09 -27.99
N ALA A 335 3.78 26.33 -27.99
CA ALA A 335 4.95 26.62 -27.17
C ALA A 335 5.46 28.06 -27.38
N GLY A 336 5.52 28.83 -26.29
CA GLY A 336 5.94 30.24 -26.30
C GLY A 336 4.84 31.25 -26.60
N GLN A 337 3.59 30.81 -26.81
CA GLN A 337 2.42 31.67 -26.94
C GLN A 337 1.95 32.16 -25.56
N ILE A 338 1.63 33.45 -25.45
CA ILE A 338 1.03 34.03 -24.24
C ILE A 338 -0.49 33.87 -24.39
N GLU A 339 -1.07 32.94 -23.62
CA GLU A 339 -2.51 32.71 -23.59
C GLU A 339 -3.26 33.75 -22.74
N GLN A 340 -4.54 33.96 -23.06
CA GLN A 340 -5.41 34.90 -22.36
C GLN A 340 -5.86 34.39 -20.97
N TYR A 341 -6.48 35.29 -20.22
CA TYR A 341 -6.25 35.56 -18.80
C TYR A 341 -7.22 34.85 -17.82
N ASP A 342 -8.31 34.27 -18.31
CA ASP A 342 -9.34 33.63 -17.47
C ASP A 342 -9.32 32.09 -17.55
N TYR A 343 -8.79 31.54 -18.64
CA TYR A 343 -8.72 30.10 -18.87
C TYR A 343 -7.60 29.75 -19.86
N VAL A 344 -7.08 28.52 -19.74
CA VAL A 344 -6.18 27.91 -20.73
C VAL A 344 -6.90 26.70 -21.32
N GLU A 345 -6.96 26.66 -22.64
CA GLU A 345 -7.44 25.49 -23.38
C GLU A 345 -6.23 24.62 -23.73
N LEU A 346 -6.27 23.39 -23.25
CA LEU A 346 -5.26 22.37 -23.50
C LEU A 346 -5.85 21.41 -24.54
N GLU A 347 -5.08 21.11 -25.57
CA GLU A 347 -5.44 20.11 -26.58
C GLU A 347 -4.22 19.28 -26.92
N TRP A 348 -4.38 17.98 -27.15
CA TRP A 348 -3.31 17.07 -27.52
C TRP A 348 -3.80 15.98 -28.47
N GLU A 349 -2.86 15.29 -29.11
CA GLU A 349 -3.18 14.15 -29.97
C GLU A 349 -3.61 12.92 -29.16
N SER A 350 -4.63 12.21 -29.64
CA SER A 350 -5.00 10.91 -29.10
C SER A 350 -3.83 9.93 -29.24
N VAL A 351 -3.58 9.14 -28.21
CA VAL A 351 -2.49 8.17 -28.13
C VAL A 351 -3.10 6.78 -28.23
N PRO A 352 -2.65 5.93 -29.17
CA PRO A 352 -3.16 4.57 -29.28
C PRO A 352 -3.07 3.83 -27.95
N ASN A 353 -4.16 3.14 -27.58
CA ASN A 353 -4.31 2.36 -26.36
C ASN A 353 -4.40 3.17 -25.05
N ALA A 354 -4.25 4.50 -25.09
CA ALA A 354 -4.50 5.34 -23.92
C ALA A 354 -6.01 5.47 -23.69
N THR A 355 -6.45 5.15 -22.48
CA THR A 355 -7.85 5.34 -22.05
C THR A 355 -8.04 6.63 -21.26
N HIS A 356 -6.97 7.14 -20.66
CA HIS A 356 -6.96 8.34 -19.84
C HIS A 356 -5.64 9.10 -20.00
N TYR A 357 -5.68 10.39 -19.69
CA TYR A 357 -4.59 11.35 -19.72
C TYR A 357 -4.48 12.06 -18.39
N VAL A 358 -3.26 12.13 -17.87
CA VAL A 358 -2.92 13.05 -16.79
C VAL A 358 -2.58 14.38 -17.44
N VAL A 359 -3.27 15.42 -17.03
CA VAL A 359 -3.08 16.77 -17.58
C VAL A 359 -2.57 17.64 -16.45
N GLN A 360 -1.33 18.11 -16.61
CA GLN A 360 -0.68 18.97 -15.62
C GLN A 360 -0.44 20.35 -16.18
N VAL A 361 -0.69 21.36 -15.34
CA VAL A 361 -0.34 22.75 -15.62
C VAL A 361 0.61 23.21 -14.56
N SER A 362 1.77 23.73 -14.94
CA SER A 362 2.80 24.21 -14.03
C SER A 362 3.24 25.64 -14.36
N ARG A 363 3.67 26.37 -13.34
CA ARG A 363 4.35 27.67 -13.52
C ARG A 363 5.84 27.56 -13.77
N LEU A 364 6.39 26.36 -13.56
CA LEU A 364 7.80 26.07 -13.71
C LEU A 364 7.93 25.01 -14.80
N ASN A 365 8.83 25.24 -15.76
CA ASN A 365 9.12 24.24 -16.80
C ASN A 365 9.66 22.92 -16.24
N SER A 366 10.11 22.92 -14.98
CA SER A 366 10.52 21.72 -14.25
C SER A 366 9.35 20.91 -13.69
N PHE A 367 8.10 21.39 -13.81
CA PHE A 367 6.91 20.80 -13.19
C PHE A 367 7.04 20.58 -11.66
N SER A 368 7.97 21.28 -11.02
CA SER A 368 8.18 21.22 -9.57
C SER A 368 7.16 22.03 -8.77
N PHE A 369 6.22 22.71 -9.44
CA PHE A 369 5.10 23.39 -8.83
C PHE A 369 3.87 23.26 -9.73
N ILE A 370 3.01 22.28 -9.42
CA ILE A 370 1.81 21.99 -10.19
C ILE A 370 0.66 22.91 -9.78
N GLU A 371 0.24 23.71 -10.76
CA GLU A 371 -0.99 24.50 -10.88
C GLU A 371 -2.29 23.76 -10.69
N TYR A 372 -2.38 22.76 -11.55
CA TYR A 372 -3.58 22.04 -11.87
C TYR A 372 -3.14 20.64 -12.28
N ASN A 373 -3.86 19.64 -11.80
CA ASN A 373 -3.60 18.24 -12.07
C ASN A 373 -4.96 17.56 -12.17
N ALA A 374 -5.27 16.97 -13.32
CA ALA A 374 -6.52 16.25 -13.52
C ALA A 374 -6.31 15.02 -14.40
N LEU A 375 -7.21 14.05 -14.22
CA LEU A 375 -7.35 12.90 -15.10
C LEU A 375 -8.54 13.15 -16.03
N THR A 376 -8.36 12.91 -17.32
CA THR A 376 -9.45 12.97 -18.31
C THR A 376 -9.35 11.84 -19.32
N SER A 377 -10.48 11.40 -19.88
CA SER A 377 -10.50 10.47 -21.02
C SER A 377 -10.57 11.20 -22.38
N ASP A 378 -10.82 12.51 -22.35
CA ASP A 378 -10.83 13.36 -23.53
C ASP A 378 -9.41 13.78 -23.94
N THR A 379 -9.28 14.35 -25.14
CA THR A 379 -8.01 14.90 -25.66
C THR A 379 -7.96 16.43 -25.61
N SER A 380 -8.86 17.04 -24.85
CA SER A 380 -8.89 18.47 -24.59
C SER A 380 -9.41 18.78 -23.20
N LEU A 381 -9.00 19.93 -22.65
CA LEU A 381 -9.41 20.38 -21.32
C LEU A 381 -9.32 21.89 -21.19
N ILE A 382 -10.34 22.50 -20.60
CA ILE A 382 -10.33 23.93 -20.26
C ILE A 382 -10.02 24.08 -18.77
N VAL A 383 -8.88 24.68 -18.47
CA VAL A 383 -8.45 24.98 -17.11
C VAL A 383 -8.78 26.42 -16.79
N THR A 384 -9.64 26.64 -15.79
CA THR A 384 -10.04 27.97 -15.30
C THR A 384 -9.38 28.27 -13.94
N ASN A 385 -9.36 29.54 -13.52
CA ASN A 385 -8.87 29.98 -12.19
C ASN A 385 -7.35 29.84 -11.92
N LEU A 386 -6.50 29.86 -12.94
CA LEU A 386 -5.05 29.95 -12.76
C LEU A 386 -4.67 31.33 -12.18
N GLN A 387 -3.80 31.42 -11.15
CA GLN A 387 -3.49 32.76 -10.61
C GLN A 387 -2.60 33.58 -11.55
N ASN A 388 -2.88 34.88 -11.60
CA ASN A 388 -2.38 35.86 -12.56
C ASN A 388 -0.84 35.97 -12.73
N GLN A 389 -0.42 36.31 -13.97
CA GLN A 389 0.88 36.89 -14.39
C GLN A 389 2.12 36.00 -14.63
N LYS A 390 2.02 34.72 -15.03
CA LYS A 390 3.23 33.90 -15.31
C LYS A 390 3.11 32.98 -16.52
N ILE A 391 4.26 32.63 -17.12
CA ILE A 391 4.36 31.64 -18.19
C ILE A 391 3.88 30.30 -17.62
N ILE A 392 2.98 29.65 -18.35
CA ILE A 392 2.36 28.39 -17.99
C ILE A 392 2.89 27.31 -18.94
N PHE A 393 3.26 26.16 -18.39
CA PHE A 393 3.71 24.98 -19.11
C PHE A 393 2.67 23.86 -18.92
N GLY A 394 2.33 23.16 -20.00
CA GLY A 394 1.46 21.98 -19.98
C GLY A 394 2.21 20.77 -20.53
N GLU A 395 2.00 19.60 -19.91
CA GLU A 395 2.52 18.31 -20.36
C GLU A 395 1.47 17.19 -20.20
#